data_AF-A0A542AFT6-F1
#
_entry.id   AF-A0A542AFT6-F1
#
_cell.length_a   1.000
_cell.length_b   1.000
_cell.length_c   1.000
_cell.angle_alpha   90.00
_cell.angle_beta   90.00
_cell.angle_gamma   90.00
#
_symmetry.space_group_name_H-M   'P 1'
#
loop_
_entity.id
_entity.type
_entity.pdbx_description
1 polymer ?
#
loop_
_entity_poly.entity_id
_entity_poly.type
_entity_poly.pdbx_seq_one_letter_code
_entity_poly.pdbx_strand_id
1 'polypeptide(L)'
;MERPQRRNPVWNRDEAILLLDLYLRVGRAPSEDLQVRRLSEDLRIIAQRRGEMVTSTYRNAKGVAMKLKAMAQQDPAFRALGRKGLRAVSIDAQVWRDLAEAPVQLAREIDRILTAEGIAWSIPVSTELALTRTQGPVPSFGSVTAERLDSECVVYVLRFHGPLESLFASGQIPEGSIVAKLGRSNDPMRRVSELSAGFPPGARLGWTIIATVEFPTGNAAHTAEQALLVSSELKGWTLGGEFVVAPEQTLLADLQALADSRDATPK
;
A
#
# COMPACT_ATOMS: atom_id res chain seq x y z
N MET A 1 39.34 -15.14 -21.84
CA MET A 1 39.47 -14.99 -20.37
C MET A 1 38.13 -14.51 -19.83
N GLU A 2 37.33 -15.39 -19.24
CA GLU A 2 36.10 -14.98 -18.52
C GLU A 2 36.50 -14.24 -17.25
N ARG A 3 36.05 -12.99 -17.12
CA ARG A 3 36.23 -12.22 -15.87
C ARG A 3 35.42 -12.91 -14.76
N PRO A 4 35.98 -13.09 -13.54
CA PRO A 4 35.25 -13.72 -12.45
C PRO A 4 33.94 -12.98 -12.17
N GLN A 5 32.84 -13.73 -12.15
CA GLN A 5 31.50 -13.19 -11.94
C GLN A 5 31.44 -12.50 -10.57
N ARG A 6 31.28 -11.18 -10.58
CA ARG A 6 31.23 -10.36 -9.35
C ARG A 6 30.03 -10.83 -8.52
N ARG A 7 30.26 -11.20 -7.26
CA ARG A 7 29.22 -11.70 -6.35
C ARG A 7 28.13 -10.65 -6.16
N ASN A 8 26.87 -11.08 -6.19
CA ASN A 8 25.73 -10.18 -5.95
C ASN A 8 25.82 -9.52 -4.56
N PRO A 9 25.43 -8.25 -4.43
CA PRO A 9 25.44 -7.56 -3.15
C PRO A 9 24.47 -8.20 -2.14
N VAL A 10 24.79 -7.99 -0.86
CA VAL A 10 23.98 -8.45 0.28
C VAL A 10 22.61 -7.76 0.24
N TRP A 11 21.56 -8.45 0.70
CA TRP A 11 20.23 -7.83 0.85
C TRP A 11 20.28 -6.67 1.83
N ASN A 12 19.80 -5.51 1.41
CA ASN A 12 19.69 -4.33 2.26
C ASN A 12 18.32 -4.29 2.97
N ARG A 13 18.12 -3.29 3.84
CA ARG A 13 16.91 -3.14 4.64
C ARG A 13 15.67 -2.89 3.77
N ASP A 14 15.75 -1.99 2.79
CA ASP A 14 14.64 -1.66 1.89
C ASP A 14 14.17 -2.89 1.12
N GLU A 15 15.11 -3.67 0.58
CA GLU A 15 14.80 -4.91 -0.13
C GLU A 15 14.14 -5.93 0.79
N ALA A 16 14.57 -6.02 2.06
CA ALA A 16 13.97 -6.90 3.05
C ALA A 16 12.56 -6.43 3.48
N ILE A 17 12.30 -5.12 3.49
CA ILE A 17 10.95 -4.54 3.76
C ILE A 17 9.99 -4.93 2.63
N LEU A 18 10.37 -4.72 1.36
CA LEU A 18 9.56 -5.11 0.21
C LEU A 18 9.32 -6.64 0.16
N LEU A 19 10.32 -7.42 0.59
CA LEU A 19 10.18 -8.88 0.70
C LEU A 19 9.23 -9.29 1.83
N LEU A 20 9.25 -8.60 2.97
CA LEU A 20 8.32 -8.85 4.08
C LEU A 20 6.88 -8.60 3.64
N ASP A 21 6.63 -7.47 2.97
CA ASP A 21 5.31 -7.17 2.41
C ASP A 21 4.80 -8.27 1.48
N LEU A 22 5.66 -8.74 0.56
CA LEU A 22 5.32 -9.86 -0.30
C LEU A 22 5.05 -11.14 0.51
N TYR A 23 5.89 -11.45 1.51
CA TYR A 23 5.70 -12.63 2.35
C TYR A 23 4.35 -12.62 3.09
N LEU A 24 3.94 -11.47 3.65
CA LEU A 24 2.67 -11.36 4.35
C LEU A 24 1.46 -11.58 3.42
N ARG A 25 1.61 -11.29 2.11
CA ARG A 25 0.56 -11.49 1.10
C ARG A 25 0.49 -12.90 0.52
N VAL A 26 1.64 -13.52 0.23
CA VAL A 26 1.71 -14.81 -0.52
C VAL A 26 2.49 -15.92 0.17
N GLY A 27 3.05 -15.65 1.35
CA GLY A 27 3.86 -16.60 2.11
C GLY A 27 5.10 -17.08 1.34
N ARG A 28 5.24 -18.41 1.23
CA ARG A 28 6.41 -19.08 0.63
C ARG A 28 6.23 -19.36 -0.87
N ALA A 29 5.67 -18.40 -1.61
CA ALA A 29 5.39 -18.54 -3.03
C ALA A 29 6.64 -18.98 -3.84
N PRO A 30 6.45 -19.81 -4.88
CA PRO A 30 7.53 -20.30 -5.73
C PRO A 30 7.99 -19.23 -6.74
N SER A 31 9.06 -19.49 -7.51
CA SER A 31 9.62 -18.53 -8.47
C SER A 31 8.73 -18.23 -9.67
N GLU A 32 7.75 -19.09 -9.90
CA GLU A 32 6.77 -18.99 -10.98
C GLU A 32 5.63 -18.03 -10.61
N ASP A 33 5.47 -17.72 -9.32
CA ASP A 33 4.47 -16.80 -8.84
C ASP A 33 4.67 -15.39 -9.42
N LEU A 34 3.57 -14.81 -9.90
CA LEU A 34 3.57 -13.53 -10.59
C LEU A 34 4.01 -12.39 -9.68
N GLN A 35 3.65 -12.42 -8.39
CA GLN A 35 4.04 -11.40 -7.42
C GLN A 35 5.53 -11.52 -7.08
N VAL A 36 6.09 -12.74 -7.07
CA VAL A 36 7.53 -12.98 -6.91
C VAL A 36 8.34 -12.44 -8.09
N ARG A 37 7.88 -12.70 -9.32
CA ARG A 37 8.53 -12.18 -10.54
C ARG A 37 8.52 -10.66 -10.58
N ARG A 38 7.38 -10.07 -10.21
CA ARG A 38 7.20 -8.61 -10.14
C ARG A 38 8.12 -7.95 -9.13
N LEU A 39 8.21 -8.49 -7.90
CA LEU A 39 9.18 -7.98 -6.93
C LEU A 39 10.61 -8.09 -7.47
N SER A 40 10.96 -9.18 -8.14
CA SER A 40 12.27 -9.33 -8.80
C SER A 40 12.52 -8.23 -9.84
N GLU A 41 11.52 -7.88 -10.66
CA GLU A 41 11.62 -6.79 -11.64
C GLU A 41 11.77 -5.42 -10.95
N ASP A 42 10.94 -5.13 -9.95
CA ASP A 42 10.99 -3.88 -9.19
C ASP A 42 12.36 -3.68 -8.52
N LEU A 43 12.89 -4.71 -7.85
CA LEU A 43 14.21 -4.68 -7.22
C LEU A 43 15.35 -4.43 -8.22
N ARG A 44 15.21 -4.91 -9.46
CA ARG A 44 16.19 -4.68 -10.52
C ARG A 44 16.10 -3.26 -11.06
N ILE A 45 14.90 -2.70 -11.20
CA ILE A 45 14.70 -1.31 -11.60
C ILE A 45 15.29 -0.37 -10.54
N ILE A 46 15.04 -0.64 -9.26
CA ILE A 46 15.65 0.09 -8.12
C ILE A 46 17.18 0.06 -8.24
N ALA A 47 17.77 -1.12 -8.40
CA ALA A 47 19.20 -1.29 -8.52
C ALA A 47 19.78 -0.50 -9.73
N GLN A 48 19.13 -0.55 -10.89
CA GLN A 48 19.53 0.23 -12.06
C GLN A 48 19.50 1.74 -11.80
N ARG A 49 18.46 2.25 -11.14
CA ARG A 49 18.34 3.67 -10.78
C ARG A 49 19.41 4.11 -9.80
N ARG A 50 19.80 3.23 -8.87
CA ARG A 50 20.92 3.43 -7.94
C ARG A 50 22.30 3.27 -8.60
N GLY A 51 22.36 3.04 -9.92
CA GLY A 51 23.62 2.85 -10.65
C GLY A 51 24.30 1.50 -10.39
N GLU A 52 23.58 0.53 -9.81
CA GLU A 52 24.11 -0.80 -9.54
C GLU A 52 24.15 -1.67 -10.81
N MET A 53 25.12 -2.58 -10.86
CA MET A 53 25.25 -3.52 -11.96
C MET A 53 24.24 -4.66 -11.83
N VAL A 54 23.18 -4.63 -12.63
CA VAL A 54 22.17 -5.69 -12.68
C VAL A 54 22.61 -6.79 -13.65
N THR A 55 23.09 -7.90 -13.10
CA THR A 55 23.39 -9.13 -13.85
C THR A 55 22.16 -10.03 -13.95
N SER A 56 22.20 -11.11 -14.74
CA SER A 56 21.09 -12.09 -14.86
C SER A 56 20.73 -12.77 -13.52
N THR A 57 21.68 -12.86 -12.58
CA THR A 57 21.47 -13.47 -11.27
C THR A 57 21.06 -12.47 -10.19
N TYR A 58 21.16 -11.16 -10.44
CA TYR A 58 20.79 -10.12 -9.48
C TYR A 58 19.30 -10.17 -9.18
N ARG A 59 18.95 -10.43 -7.91
CA ARG A 59 17.57 -10.44 -7.36
C ARG A 59 16.54 -11.11 -8.28
N ASN A 60 16.93 -12.16 -9.00
CA ASN A 60 16.03 -12.87 -9.90
C ASN A 60 14.90 -13.58 -9.12
N ALA A 61 13.82 -13.95 -9.80
CA ALA A 61 12.63 -14.58 -9.19
C ALA A 61 12.98 -15.80 -8.32
N LYS A 62 13.96 -16.62 -8.74
CA LYS A 62 14.45 -17.74 -7.93
C LYS A 62 15.10 -17.28 -6.62
N GLY A 63 15.94 -16.25 -6.67
CA GLY A 63 16.55 -15.64 -5.50
C GLY A 63 15.51 -15.03 -4.55
N VAL A 64 14.49 -14.35 -5.08
CA VAL A 64 13.37 -13.81 -4.29
C VAL A 64 12.58 -14.93 -3.62
N ALA A 65 12.19 -15.99 -4.35
CA ALA A 65 11.50 -17.15 -3.78
C ALA A 65 12.33 -17.85 -2.68
N MET A 66 13.65 -17.98 -2.87
CA MET A 66 14.56 -18.49 -1.82
C MET A 66 14.56 -17.59 -0.58
N LYS A 67 14.48 -16.28 -0.78
CA LYS A 67 14.45 -15.29 0.29
C LYS A 67 13.11 -15.26 1.02
N LEU A 68 11.98 -15.48 0.35
CA LEU A 68 10.69 -15.72 1.02
C LEU A 68 10.74 -16.94 1.95
N LYS A 69 11.39 -18.03 1.50
CA LYS A 69 11.59 -19.22 2.36
C LYS A 69 12.48 -18.93 3.58
N ALA A 70 13.44 -18.03 3.46
CA ALA A 70 14.27 -17.58 4.57
C ALA A 70 13.50 -16.64 5.52
N MET A 71 12.71 -15.71 4.98
CA MET A 71 11.81 -14.82 5.73
C MET A 71 10.82 -15.61 6.58
N ALA A 72 10.26 -16.70 6.04
CA ALA A 72 9.35 -17.59 6.77
C ALA A 72 9.94 -18.19 8.06
N GLN A 73 11.26 -18.22 8.23
CA GLN A 73 11.86 -18.65 9.50
C GLN A 73 11.64 -17.66 10.63
N GLN A 74 11.28 -16.42 10.32
CA GLN A 74 10.97 -15.41 11.33
C GLN A 74 9.52 -15.53 11.82
N ASP A 75 8.66 -16.15 11.02
CA ASP A 75 7.24 -16.33 11.32
C ASP A 75 7.01 -17.37 12.44
N PRO A 76 6.45 -16.97 13.61
CA PRO A 76 6.13 -17.89 14.70
C PRO A 76 5.12 -18.97 14.29
N ALA A 77 4.12 -18.63 13.48
CA ALA A 77 3.11 -19.57 13.00
C ALA A 77 3.75 -20.63 12.09
N PHE A 78 4.69 -20.21 11.24
CA PHE A 78 5.46 -21.14 10.41
C PHE A 78 6.36 -22.05 11.26
N ARG A 79 7.05 -21.50 12.27
CA ARG A 79 7.94 -22.28 13.15
C ARG A 79 7.19 -23.31 13.98
N ALA A 80 5.97 -23.00 14.43
CA ALA A 80 5.11 -23.92 15.16
C ALA A 80 4.80 -25.21 14.38
N LEU A 81 4.87 -25.18 13.04
CA LEU A 81 4.66 -26.35 12.18
C LEU A 81 5.88 -27.30 12.12
N GLY A 82 6.95 -27.05 12.87
CA GLY A 82 8.13 -27.94 12.99
C GLY A 82 8.99 -28.04 11.72
N ARG A 83 8.77 -27.18 10.72
CA ARG A 83 9.47 -27.23 9.42
C ARG A 83 10.79 -26.46 9.49
N LYS A 84 11.92 -27.16 9.37
CA LYS A 84 13.25 -26.55 9.20
C LYS A 84 13.38 -25.89 7.82
N GLY A 85 13.70 -24.60 7.76
CA GLY A 85 13.95 -23.88 6.50
C GLY A 85 15.40 -23.44 6.31
N LEU A 86 15.64 -22.58 5.31
CA LEU A 86 16.94 -21.98 5.04
C LEU A 86 17.35 -21.03 6.18
N ARG A 87 18.64 -20.96 6.48
CA ARG A 87 19.20 -20.11 7.56
C ARG A 87 18.79 -18.64 7.36
N ALA A 88 18.27 -18.03 8.43
CA ALA A 88 17.89 -16.63 8.45
C ALA A 88 19.09 -15.70 8.25
N VAL A 89 18.91 -14.62 7.50
CA VAL A 89 19.87 -13.51 7.42
C VAL A 89 19.51 -12.48 8.49
N SER A 90 20.49 -11.86 9.16
CA SER A 90 20.26 -10.93 10.28
C SER A 90 19.29 -9.78 9.94
N ILE A 91 19.33 -9.29 8.71
CA ILE A 91 18.45 -8.19 8.27
C ILE A 91 16.97 -8.60 8.19
N ASP A 92 16.68 -9.84 7.81
CA ASP A 92 15.30 -10.35 7.72
C ASP A 92 14.69 -10.44 9.12
N ALA A 93 15.45 -10.92 10.10
CA ALA A 93 15.04 -10.98 11.50
C ALA A 93 14.81 -9.59 12.10
N GLN A 94 15.62 -8.60 11.70
CA GLN A 94 15.43 -7.22 12.13
C GLN A 94 14.13 -6.64 11.56
N VAL A 95 13.97 -6.70 10.23
CA VAL A 95 12.78 -6.17 9.54
C VAL A 95 11.50 -6.85 10.03
N TRP A 96 11.52 -8.16 10.25
CA TRP A 96 10.39 -8.87 10.83
C TRP A 96 9.99 -8.30 12.20
N ARG A 97 10.95 -8.20 13.13
CA ARG A 97 10.67 -7.68 14.49
C ARG A 97 10.12 -6.26 14.46
N ASP A 98 10.62 -5.44 13.54
CA ASP A 98 10.25 -4.03 13.48
C ASP A 98 8.87 -3.81 12.85
N LEU A 99 8.46 -4.63 11.87
CA LEU A 99 7.37 -4.29 10.96
C LEU A 99 6.31 -5.38 10.75
N ALA A 100 6.54 -6.65 11.11
CA ALA A 100 5.62 -7.74 10.78
C ALA A 100 4.24 -7.61 11.45
N GLU A 101 4.17 -6.98 12.62
CA GLU A 101 2.93 -6.72 13.38
C GLU A 101 2.49 -5.24 13.33
N ALA A 102 3.15 -4.42 12.50
CA ALA A 102 2.90 -2.99 12.41
C ALA A 102 2.49 -2.60 10.97
N PRO A 103 1.30 -3.01 10.49
CA PRO A 103 0.89 -2.86 9.08
C PRO A 103 0.92 -1.41 8.59
N VAL A 104 0.56 -0.44 9.45
CA VAL A 104 0.63 0.99 9.11
C VAL A 104 2.08 1.46 8.94
N GLN A 105 3.00 1.02 9.80
CA GLN A 105 4.41 1.39 9.71
C GLN A 105 5.08 0.71 8.52
N LEU A 106 4.74 -0.56 8.25
CA LEU A 106 5.19 -1.27 7.07
C LEU A 106 4.75 -0.55 5.79
N ALA A 107 3.48 -0.14 5.70
CA ALA A 107 2.97 0.62 4.56
C ALA A 107 3.71 1.96 4.38
N ARG A 108 3.99 2.69 5.46
CA ARG A 108 4.77 3.93 5.42
C ARG A 108 6.20 3.71 4.93
N GLU A 109 6.88 2.67 5.40
CA GLU A 109 8.24 2.38 4.95
C GLU A 109 8.28 1.96 3.48
N ILE A 110 7.29 1.19 3.02
CA ILE A 110 7.17 0.86 1.60
C ILE A 110 6.96 2.13 0.78
N ASP A 111 6.06 3.02 1.20
CA ASP A 111 5.84 4.30 0.51
C ASP A 111 7.10 5.16 0.48
N ARG A 112 7.86 5.23 1.58
CA ARG A 112 9.15 5.91 1.65
C ARG A 112 10.13 5.35 0.61
N ILE A 113 10.27 4.03 0.54
CA ILE A 113 11.18 3.36 -0.41
C ILE A 113 10.74 3.68 -1.84
N LEU A 114 9.47 3.47 -2.16
CA LEU A 114 8.97 3.66 -3.51
C LEU A 114 9.04 5.12 -3.96
N THR A 115 8.72 6.06 -3.07
CA THR A 115 8.84 7.50 -3.32
C THR A 115 10.29 7.91 -3.56
N ALA A 116 11.23 7.47 -2.69
CA ALA A 116 12.64 7.76 -2.84
C ALA A 116 13.23 7.21 -4.15
N GLU A 117 12.76 6.04 -4.58
CA GLU A 117 13.16 5.42 -5.83
C GLU A 117 12.41 5.97 -7.05
N GLY A 118 11.44 6.87 -6.87
CA GLY A 118 10.57 7.38 -7.94
C GLY A 118 9.75 6.29 -8.64
N ILE A 119 9.46 5.20 -7.92
CA ILE A 119 8.71 4.04 -8.42
C ILE A 119 7.26 4.25 -8.03
N ALA A 120 6.43 4.55 -9.03
CA ALA A 120 5.00 4.63 -8.82
C ALA A 120 4.43 3.23 -8.53
N TRP A 121 3.62 3.15 -7.46
CA TRP A 121 3.01 1.93 -6.93
C TRP A 121 2.37 1.10 -8.03
N SER A 122 2.64 -0.20 -7.99
CA SER A 122 2.15 -1.11 -9.01
C SER A 122 1.25 -2.14 -8.31
N ILE A 123 -0.06 -1.93 -8.36
CA ILE A 123 -1.04 -2.88 -7.79
C ILE A 123 -0.84 -4.24 -8.50
N PRO A 124 -0.74 -5.35 -7.76
CA PRO A 124 -0.63 -6.68 -8.35
C PRO A 124 -1.95 -7.02 -9.05
N VAL A 125 -2.06 -6.72 -10.33
CA VAL A 125 -2.95 -7.51 -11.17
C VAL A 125 -2.20 -8.80 -11.46
N SER A 126 -2.70 -9.92 -10.93
CA SER A 126 -2.30 -11.25 -11.36
C SER A 126 -2.37 -11.28 -12.89
N THR A 127 -1.22 -11.39 -13.56
CA THR A 127 -1.12 -11.39 -15.02
C THR A 127 -1.94 -12.51 -15.68
N GLU A 128 -2.29 -13.58 -14.94
CA GLU A 128 -3.25 -14.61 -15.40
C GLU A 128 -4.71 -14.13 -15.42
N LEU A 129 -5.11 -13.19 -14.56
CA LEU A 129 -6.41 -12.50 -14.63
C LEU A 129 -6.38 -11.21 -15.47
N ALA A 130 -5.20 -10.63 -15.73
CA ALA A 130 -5.06 -9.35 -16.44
C ALA A 130 -5.47 -9.39 -17.92
N LEU A 131 -5.54 -10.58 -18.52
CA LEU A 131 -5.92 -10.77 -19.93
C LEU A 131 -7.32 -11.37 -20.09
N THR A 132 -7.98 -11.78 -19.01
CA THR A 132 -9.36 -12.24 -19.08
C THR A 132 -10.29 -11.03 -19.04
N ARG A 133 -11.25 -10.97 -19.98
CA ARG A 133 -12.32 -9.95 -19.94
C ARG A 133 -13.04 -10.03 -18.58
N THR A 134 -12.85 -9.04 -17.72
CA THR A 134 -13.74 -8.81 -16.59
C THR A 134 -14.99 -8.12 -17.12
N GLN A 135 -16.13 -8.81 -17.10
CA GLN A 135 -17.41 -8.11 -17.28
C GLN A 135 -17.68 -7.31 -16.01
N GLY A 136 -18.02 -6.02 -16.16
CA GLY A 136 -18.58 -5.25 -15.06
C GLY A 136 -19.87 -5.92 -14.53
N PRO A 137 -20.38 -5.50 -13.37
CA PRO A 137 -21.64 -6.02 -12.85
C PRO A 137 -22.72 -5.97 -13.93
N VAL A 138 -23.39 -7.08 -14.19
CA VAL A 138 -24.50 -7.12 -15.14
C VAL A 138 -25.57 -6.14 -14.63
N PRO A 139 -26.07 -5.20 -15.46
CA PRO A 139 -27.12 -4.31 -15.05
C PRO A 139 -28.33 -5.11 -14.58
N SER A 140 -28.69 -4.99 -13.30
CA SER A 140 -29.88 -5.61 -12.75
C SER A 140 -31.06 -4.64 -12.79
N PHE A 141 -32.19 -5.07 -13.36
CA PHE A 141 -33.45 -4.34 -13.29
C PHE A 141 -34.25 -4.81 -12.07
N GLY A 142 -34.85 -3.86 -11.33
CA GLY A 142 -35.70 -4.14 -10.17
C GLY A 142 -35.38 -3.27 -8.97
N SER A 143 -36.26 -3.25 -7.99
CA SER A 143 -36.06 -2.59 -6.70
C SER A 143 -35.18 -3.45 -5.80
N VAL A 144 -34.01 -2.93 -5.40
CA VAL A 144 -33.19 -3.54 -4.36
C VAL A 144 -33.61 -2.95 -3.01
N THR A 145 -34.13 -3.80 -2.13
CA THR A 145 -34.37 -3.44 -0.73
C THR A 145 -33.17 -3.90 0.09
N ALA A 146 -32.48 -2.98 0.74
CA ALA A 146 -31.34 -3.29 1.62
C ALA A 146 -31.66 -2.81 3.03
N GLU A 147 -31.64 -3.73 4.00
CA GLU A 147 -31.60 -3.36 5.41
C GLU A 147 -30.16 -3.03 5.79
N ARG A 148 -29.96 -1.82 6.31
CA ARG A 148 -28.66 -1.40 6.88
C ARG A 148 -28.77 -1.40 8.38
N LEU A 149 -27.99 -2.26 9.03
CA LEU A 149 -27.72 -2.15 10.45
C LEU A 149 -26.63 -1.08 10.63
N ASP A 150 -26.95 -0.01 11.34
CA ASP A 150 -25.92 0.99 11.68
C ASP A 150 -24.88 0.31 12.57
N SER A 151 -23.63 0.42 12.17
CA SER A 151 -22.49 -0.28 12.75
C SER A 151 -21.30 0.67 12.82
N GLU A 152 -20.24 0.23 13.47
CA GLU A 152 -18.98 0.98 13.51
C GLU A 152 -18.53 1.33 12.08
N CYS A 153 -18.26 2.61 11.89
CA CYS A 153 -17.90 3.18 10.60
C CYS A 153 -16.63 3.97 10.79
N VAL A 154 -15.72 3.90 9.83
CA VAL A 154 -14.46 4.65 9.92
C VAL A 154 -14.47 5.81 8.95
N VAL A 155 -13.87 6.92 9.36
CA VAL A 155 -13.39 7.95 8.44
C VAL A 155 -11.97 7.58 8.03
N TYR A 156 -11.68 7.62 6.74
CA TYR A 156 -10.39 7.23 6.17
C TYR A 156 -9.77 8.36 5.34
N VAL A 157 -8.45 8.29 5.20
CA VAL A 157 -7.69 9.07 4.21
C VAL A 157 -7.04 8.08 3.25
N LEU A 158 -7.41 8.17 1.97
CA LEU A 158 -6.76 7.42 0.89
C LEU A 158 -5.75 8.33 0.20
N ARG A 159 -4.49 7.94 0.16
CA ARG A 159 -3.48 8.59 -0.66
C ARG A 159 -3.56 8.07 -2.09
N PHE A 160 -3.50 8.99 -3.05
CA PHE A 160 -3.30 8.64 -4.44
C PHE A 160 -1.81 8.44 -4.73
N HIS A 161 -1.47 7.37 -5.43
CA HIS A 161 -0.13 7.11 -5.96
C HIS A 161 -0.17 7.18 -7.47
N GLY A 162 0.80 7.88 -8.07
CA GLY A 162 0.93 8.02 -9.51
C GLY A 162 1.85 9.16 -9.92
N PRO A 163 2.13 9.34 -11.22
CA PRO A 163 2.88 10.48 -11.74
C PRO A 163 2.00 11.74 -11.68
N LEU A 164 1.99 12.42 -10.54
CA LEU A 164 1.12 13.56 -10.28
C LEU A 164 1.31 14.68 -11.31
N GLU A 165 2.55 14.90 -11.75
CA GLU A 165 2.93 15.88 -12.78
C GLU A 165 2.31 15.59 -14.16
N SER A 166 1.86 14.35 -14.41
CA SER A 166 1.15 13.98 -15.64
C SER A 166 -0.37 14.10 -15.50
N LEU A 167 -0.89 14.20 -14.27
CA LEU A 167 -2.32 14.20 -13.97
C LEU A 167 -2.84 15.58 -13.57
N PHE A 168 -1.98 16.42 -12.99
CA PHE A 168 -2.29 17.76 -12.53
C PHE A 168 -1.44 18.78 -13.28
N ALA A 169 -1.98 19.99 -13.45
CA ALA A 169 -1.20 21.08 -14.06
C ALA A 169 0.01 21.43 -13.20
N SER A 170 1.09 21.90 -13.82
CA SER A 170 2.31 22.30 -13.10
C SER A 170 1.99 23.34 -12.01
N GLY A 171 2.48 23.10 -10.79
CA GLY A 171 2.27 23.97 -9.62
C GLY A 171 0.94 23.75 -8.89
N GLN A 172 0.07 22.86 -9.38
CA GLN A 172 -1.19 22.53 -8.70
C GLN A 172 -0.99 21.64 -7.47
N ILE A 173 0.15 20.94 -7.39
CA ILE A 173 0.56 20.16 -6.22
C ILE A 173 1.79 20.82 -5.59
N PRO A 174 1.63 21.50 -4.44
CA PRO A 174 2.77 22.06 -3.71
C PRO A 174 3.73 20.96 -3.26
N GLU A 175 5.02 21.27 -3.18
CA GLU A 175 6.03 20.33 -2.70
C GLU A 175 5.69 19.84 -1.28
N GLY A 176 5.87 18.55 -1.03
CA GLY A 176 5.52 17.91 0.25
C GLY A 176 4.02 17.69 0.49
N SER A 177 3.16 18.02 -0.49
CA SER A 177 1.73 17.73 -0.42
C SER A 177 1.39 16.40 -1.09
N ILE A 178 0.35 15.74 -0.59
CA ILE A 178 -0.23 14.53 -1.19
C ILE A 178 -1.56 14.86 -1.85
N VAL A 179 -1.92 14.10 -2.87
CA VAL A 179 -3.30 14.02 -3.35
C VAL A 179 -4.00 12.93 -2.55
N ALA A 180 -5.09 13.29 -1.90
CA ALA A 180 -5.83 12.35 -1.08
C ALA A 180 -7.34 12.40 -1.34
N LYS A 181 -8.02 11.30 -1.03
CA LYS A 181 -9.46 11.21 -0.96
C LYS A 181 -9.87 10.97 0.49
N LEU A 182 -10.75 11.82 0.98
CA LEU A 182 -11.39 11.68 2.29
C LEU A 182 -12.67 10.88 2.11
N GLY A 183 -13.05 10.10 3.11
CA GLY A 183 -14.34 9.43 3.05
C GLY A 183 -14.63 8.59 4.28
N ARG A 184 -15.78 7.92 4.25
CA ARG A 184 -16.20 7.00 5.32
C ARG A 184 -16.69 5.66 4.79
N SER A 185 -16.46 4.59 5.55
CA SER A 185 -16.98 3.27 5.24
C SER A 185 -16.92 2.34 6.44
N ASN A 186 -17.78 1.32 6.44
CA ASN A 186 -17.64 0.15 7.29
C ASN A 186 -16.67 -0.89 6.70
N ASP A 187 -16.26 -0.73 5.43
CA ASP A 187 -15.28 -1.58 4.76
C ASP A 187 -14.37 -0.73 3.85
N PRO A 188 -13.31 -0.11 4.41
CA PRO A 188 -12.36 0.70 3.66
C PRO A 188 -11.61 -0.08 2.57
N MET A 189 -11.35 -1.37 2.80
CA MET A 189 -10.62 -2.19 1.85
C MET A 189 -11.44 -2.46 0.58
N ARG A 190 -12.75 -2.72 0.73
CA ARG A 190 -13.67 -2.75 -0.41
C ARG A 190 -13.66 -1.42 -1.16
N ARG A 191 -13.65 -0.27 -0.46
CA ARG A 191 -13.61 1.05 -1.11
C ARG A 191 -12.33 1.27 -1.91
N VAL A 192 -11.17 0.86 -1.40
CA VAL A 192 -9.92 0.88 -2.16
C VAL A 192 -10.07 0.02 -3.42
N SER A 193 -10.58 -1.21 -3.29
CA SER A 193 -10.79 -2.10 -4.44
C SER A 193 -11.73 -1.49 -5.49
N GLU A 194 -12.83 -0.87 -5.08
CA GLU A 194 -13.79 -0.20 -5.98
C GLU A 194 -13.14 0.97 -6.73
N LEU A 195 -12.39 1.81 -6.02
CA LEU A 195 -11.71 2.96 -6.62
C LEU A 195 -10.57 2.55 -7.55
N SER A 196 -9.90 1.43 -7.24
CA SER A 196 -8.81 0.89 -8.06
C SER A 196 -9.29 0.04 -9.24
N ALA A 197 -10.54 -0.43 -9.26
CA ALA A 197 -11.07 -1.28 -10.32
C ALA A 197 -11.05 -0.62 -11.72
N GLY A 198 -11.03 0.70 -11.78
CA GLY A 198 -10.95 1.46 -13.04
C GLY A 198 -9.54 1.55 -13.64
N PHE A 199 -8.49 1.14 -12.90
CA PHE A 199 -7.12 1.23 -13.40
C PHE A 199 -6.76 0.02 -14.27
N PRO A 200 -6.19 0.25 -15.47
CA PRO A 200 -5.69 -0.84 -16.30
C PRO A 200 -4.63 -1.68 -15.55
N PRO A 201 -4.59 -3.01 -15.76
CA PRO A 201 -3.50 -3.83 -15.27
C PRO A 201 -2.12 -3.29 -15.66
N GLY A 202 -1.22 -3.19 -14.68
CA GLY A 202 0.13 -2.63 -14.87
C GLY A 202 0.19 -1.09 -14.86
N ALA A 203 -0.95 -0.40 -14.73
CA ALA A 203 -0.95 1.03 -14.45
C ALA A 203 -0.21 1.29 -13.13
N ARG A 204 0.60 2.35 -13.12
CA ARG A 204 1.32 2.79 -11.93
C ARG A 204 0.50 3.78 -11.10
N LEU A 205 -0.80 3.54 -11.04
CA LEU A 205 -1.77 4.35 -10.32
C LEU A 205 -2.38 3.52 -9.20
N GLY A 206 -2.68 4.13 -8.06
CA GLY A 206 -3.27 3.39 -6.96
C GLY A 206 -3.78 4.25 -5.83
N TRP A 207 -4.56 3.61 -4.96
CA TRP A 207 -5.04 4.19 -3.71
C TRP A 207 -4.53 3.36 -2.54
N THR A 208 -4.05 4.01 -1.49
CA THR A 208 -3.64 3.35 -0.25
C THR A 208 -4.27 4.05 0.93
N ILE A 209 -4.78 3.29 1.89
CA ILE A 209 -5.23 3.84 3.17
C ILE A 209 -3.99 4.25 3.96
N ILE A 210 -3.89 5.55 4.29
CA ILE A 210 -2.78 6.07 5.12
C ILE A 210 -3.21 6.37 6.55
N ALA A 211 -4.52 6.52 6.80
CA ALA A 211 -5.09 6.62 8.14
C ALA A 211 -6.59 6.29 8.16
N THR A 212 -7.05 5.86 9.33
CA THR A 212 -8.46 5.61 9.66
C THR A 212 -8.75 6.03 11.10
N VAL A 213 -9.96 6.51 11.35
CA VAL A 213 -10.49 6.76 12.70
C VAL A 213 -11.88 6.14 12.80
N GLU A 214 -12.10 5.37 13.86
CA GLU A 214 -13.37 4.67 14.12
C GLU A 214 -14.39 5.57 14.82
N PHE A 215 -15.65 5.46 14.38
CA PHE A 215 -16.80 6.13 14.96
C PHE A 215 -17.90 5.12 15.28
N PRO A 216 -18.65 5.34 16.37
CA PRO A 216 -19.63 4.39 16.88
C PRO A 216 -20.85 4.22 15.96
N THR A 217 -21.12 5.19 15.08
CA THR A 217 -22.25 5.17 14.14
C THR A 217 -21.85 5.75 12.80
N GLY A 218 -22.54 5.36 11.74
CA GLY A 218 -22.39 5.95 10.42
C GLY A 218 -22.69 7.45 10.41
N ASN A 219 -23.61 7.93 11.25
CA ASN A 219 -23.89 9.36 11.37
C ASN A 219 -22.74 10.13 12.03
N ALA A 220 -22.14 9.59 13.09
CA ALA A 220 -20.96 10.20 13.71
C ALA A 220 -19.77 10.24 12.74
N ALA A 221 -19.53 9.16 11.98
CA ALA A 221 -18.52 9.12 10.92
C ALA A 221 -18.82 10.16 9.83
N HIS A 222 -20.08 10.34 9.46
CA HIS A 222 -20.48 11.34 8.47
C HIS A 222 -20.22 12.75 8.97
N THR A 223 -20.65 13.09 10.18
CA THR A 223 -20.38 14.41 10.76
C THR A 223 -18.88 14.70 10.83
N ALA A 224 -18.06 13.73 11.23
CA ALA A 224 -16.61 13.87 11.28
C ALA A 224 -15.98 14.04 9.89
N GLU A 225 -16.39 13.24 8.90
CA GLU A 225 -15.98 13.40 7.51
C GLU A 225 -16.31 14.80 6.98
N GLN A 226 -17.52 15.29 7.22
CA GLN A 226 -17.93 16.63 6.79
C GLN A 226 -17.10 17.73 7.46
N ALA A 227 -16.80 17.58 8.76
CA ALA A 227 -15.91 18.51 9.46
C ALA A 227 -14.49 18.52 8.87
N LEU A 228 -13.95 17.36 8.47
CA LEU A 228 -12.65 17.26 7.83
C LEU A 228 -12.62 17.92 6.44
N LEU A 229 -13.69 17.74 5.66
CA LEU A 229 -13.85 18.36 4.34
C LEU A 229 -13.94 19.88 4.46
N VAL A 230 -14.74 20.40 5.41
CA VAL A 230 -14.85 21.84 5.69
C VAL A 230 -13.51 22.41 6.15
N SER A 231 -12.79 21.73 7.05
CA SER A 231 -11.43 22.14 7.46
C SER A 231 -10.49 22.23 6.25
N SER A 232 -10.54 21.24 5.35
CA SER A 232 -9.71 21.21 4.14
C SER A 232 -10.06 22.35 3.18
N GLU A 233 -11.34 22.69 3.04
CA GLU A 233 -11.80 23.84 2.24
C GLU A 233 -11.28 25.16 2.81
N LEU A 234 -11.42 25.37 4.14
CA LEU A 234 -10.92 26.58 4.82
C LEU A 234 -9.41 26.75 4.68
N LYS A 235 -8.67 25.65 4.56
CA LYS A 235 -7.22 25.65 4.34
C LYS A 235 -6.82 25.76 2.86
N GLY A 236 -7.79 25.82 1.94
CA GLY A 236 -7.54 25.91 0.50
C GLY A 236 -7.01 24.61 -0.11
N TRP A 237 -7.23 23.47 0.53
CA TRP A 237 -6.72 22.17 0.07
C TRP A 237 -7.66 21.44 -0.89
N THR A 238 -8.90 21.89 -1.05
CA THR A 238 -9.90 21.16 -1.82
C THR A 238 -9.59 21.14 -3.32
N LEU A 239 -9.71 19.96 -3.94
CA LEU A 239 -9.75 19.78 -5.39
C LEU A 239 -11.19 19.65 -5.93
N GLY A 240 -12.18 19.76 -5.03
CA GLY A 240 -13.59 19.51 -5.32
C GLY A 240 -14.03 18.09 -4.92
N GLY A 241 -15.31 17.99 -4.53
CA GLY A 241 -15.88 16.77 -3.98
C GLY A 241 -15.17 16.34 -2.70
N GLU A 242 -14.73 15.08 -2.67
CA GLU A 242 -14.06 14.47 -1.51
C GLU A 242 -12.52 14.41 -1.67
N PHE A 243 -11.95 15.18 -2.60
CA PHE A 243 -10.52 15.14 -2.94
C PHE A 243 -9.79 16.39 -2.46
N VAL A 244 -8.55 16.19 -1.96
CA VAL A 244 -7.72 17.25 -1.39
C VAL A 244 -6.27 17.16 -1.86
N VAL A 245 -5.57 18.30 -1.88
CA VAL A 245 -4.12 18.43 -1.92
C VAL A 245 -3.67 19.07 -0.61
N ALA A 246 -3.00 18.31 0.24
CA ALA A 246 -2.64 18.76 1.57
C ALA A 246 -1.26 18.23 1.99
N PRO A 247 -0.53 18.95 2.85
CA PRO A 247 0.61 18.39 3.58
C PRO A 247 0.15 17.17 4.39
N GLU A 248 0.80 16.02 4.16
CA GLU A 248 0.35 14.74 4.73
C GLU A 248 0.22 14.81 6.26
N GLN A 249 1.25 15.29 6.95
CA GLN A 249 1.26 15.31 8.42
C GLN A 249 0.15 16.19 9.00
N THR A 250 -0.15 17.32 8.37
CA THR A 250 -1.20 18.23 8.85
C THR A 250 -2.59 17.63 8.61
N LEU A 251 -2.82 16.98 7.47
CA LEU A 251 -4.07 16.28 7.18
C LEU A 251 -4.32 15.12 8.16
N LEU A 252 -3.27 14.35 8.48
CA LEU A 252 -3.36 13.27 9.44
C LEU A 252 -3.63 13.78 10.86
N ALA A 253 -3.02 14.91 11.24
CA ALA A 253 -3.29 15.55 12.53
C ALA A 253 -4.74 16.06 12.63
N ASP A 254 -5.29 16.65 11.57
CA ASP A 254 -6.70 17.06 11.54
C ASP A 254 -7.65 15.88 11.71
N LEU A 255 -7.39 14.76 11.03
CA LEU A 255 -8.17 13.54 11.18
C LEU A 255 -8.11 13.04 12.63
N GLN A 256 -6.93 13.03 13.25
CA GLN A 256 -6.76 12.59 14.63
C GLN A 256 -7.50 13.52 15.62
N ALA A 257 -7.46 14.83 15.40
CA ALA A 257 -8.17 15.79 16.25
C ALA A 257 -9.69 15.56 16.25
N LEU A 258 -10.25 15.06 15.15
CA LEU A 258 -11.67 14.66 15.09
C LEU A 258 -11.95 13.45 15.98
N ALA A 259 -11.00 12.50 16.07
CA ALA A 259 -11.10 11.38 17.00
C ALA A 259 -11.11 11.88 18.45
N ASP A 260 -10.22 12.81 18.78
CA ASP A 260 -10.02 13.29 20.15
C ASP A 260 -11.20 14.17 20.62
N SER A 261 -11.85 14.90 19.70
CA SER A 261 -13.05 15.69 20.00
C SER A 261 -14.29 14.85 20.39
N ARG A 262 -14.25 13.53 20.13
CA ARG A 262 -15.28 12.55 20.57
C ARG A 262 -15.35 12.43 22.09
N ASP A 263 -14.18 12.50 22.75
CA ASP A 263 -14.04 12.22 24.19
C ASP A 263 -14.33 13.47 25.07
N ALA A 264 -14.59 14.62 24.45
CA ALA A 264 -14.86 15.90 25.12
C ALA A 264 -16.35 16.15 25.43
N THR A 265 -17.25 15.19 25.17
CA THR A 265 -18.67 15.32 25.53
C THR A 265 -18.83 15.14 27.05
N PRO A 266 -19.37 16.12 27.80
CA PRO A 266 -19.49 15.99 29.25
C PRO A 266 -20.48 14.87 29.61
N LYS A 267 -20.10 14.05 30.60
CA LYS A 267 -21.00 13.12 31.30
C LYS A 267 -22.13 13.87 32.01
#